data_AF-A0A0G4MFX1-F1
#
_entry.id   AF-A0A0G4MFX1-F1
#
_cell.length_a   1.000
_cell.length_b   1.000
_cell.length_c   1.000
_cell.angle_alpha   90.00
_cell.angle_beta   90.00
_cell.angle_gamma   90.00
#
_symmetry.space_group_name_H-M   'P 1'
#
loop_
_entity.id
_entity.type
_entity.pdbx_description
1 polymer ?
#
loop_
_entity_poly.entity_id
_entity_poly.type
_entity_poly.pdbx_seq_one_letter_code
_entity_poly.pdbx_strand_id
1 'polypeptide(L)'
;MDTFVDSSWYYARFADPHNKELPFSQEATKMLPVDLYLGGIEHAILHLLYARFIYKFMASTDLFPRGPDSETISHEPFKRLITQGMVHGKTYSD
;
A
#
# COMPACT_ATOMS: atom_id res chain seq x y z
N MET A 1 -11.91 -1.71 13.91
CA MET A 1 -10.74 -2.62 13.83
C MET A 1 -9.50 -1.83 14.25
N ASP A 2 -8.35 -2.48 14.37
CA ASP A 2 -7.08 -1.79 14.58
C ASP A 2 -6.74 -0.86 13.39
N THR A 3 -6.06 0.26 13.65
CA THR A 3 -5.74 1.27 12.63
C THR A 3 -4.85 0.75 11.50
N PHE A 4 -4.08 -0.32 11.74
CA PHE A 4 -3.28 -0.96 10.69
C PHE A 4 -4.14 -1.63 9.61
N VAL A 5 -5.40 -1.95 9.88
CA VAL A 5 -6.29 -2.51 8.84
C VAL A 5 -6.46 -1.51 7.71
N ASP A 6 -6.76 -0.25 8.04
CA ASP A 6 -7.00 0.79 7.03
C ASP A 6 -5.70 1.21 6.34
N SER A 7 -4.59 1.31 7.09
CA SER A 7 -3.30 1.69 6.53
C SER A 7 -2.67 0.63 5.64
N SER A 8 -3.14 -0.62 5.67
CA SER A 8 -2.53 -1.71 4.89
C SER A 8 -2.93 -1.72 3.41
N TRP A 9 -3.91 -0.93 2.99
CA TRP A 9 -4.38 -0.97 1.59
C TRP A 9 -4.78 0.40 1.01
N TYR A 10 -4.66 1.49 1.79
CA TYR A 10 -5.04 2.84 1.36
C TYR A 10 -4.40 3.28 0.03
N TYR A 11 -3.16 2.87 -0.23
CA TYR A 11 -2.43 3.22 -1.46
C TYR A 11 -3.12 2.66 -2.71
N ALA A 12 -3.75 1.49 -2.62
CA ALA A 12 -4.53 0.92 -3.71
C ALA A 12 -5.88 1.64 -3.85
N ARG A 13 -6.50 2.03 -2.73
CA ARG A 13 -7.73 2.81 -2.75
C ARG A 13 -7.56 4.19 -3.38
N PHE A 14 -6.40 4.81 -3.26
CA PHE A 14 -6.12 6.10 -3.92
C PHE A 14 -6.15 6.04 -5.43
N ALA A 15 -5.94 4.87 -6.05
CA ALA A 15 -6.09 4.72 -7.49
C ALA A 15 -7.56 4.76 -7.94
N ASP A 16 -8.52 4.51 -7.05
CA ASP A 16 -9.96 4.59 -7.34
C ASP A 16 -10.79 4.93 -6.07
N PRO A 17 -10.73 6.18 -5.59
CA PRO A 17 -11.26 6.55 -4.28
C PRO A 17 -12.79 6.60 -4.22
N HIS A 18 -13.46 6.70 -5.38
CA HIS A 18 -14.91 6.93 -5.47
C HIS A 18 -15.72 5.67 -5.79
N ASN A 19 -15.08 4.53 -5.97
CA ASN A 19 -15.76 3.27 -6.26
C ASN A 19 -16.58 2.77 -5.09
N LYS A 20 -17.89 2.62 -5.27
CA LYS A 20 -18.82 2.20 -4.20
C LYS A 20 -19.05 0.70 -4.15
N GLU A 21 -18.73 -0.01 -5.23
CA GLU A 21 -19.04 -1.43 -5.41
C GLU A 21 -17.85 -2.32 -5.06
N LEU A 22 -16.63 -1.85 -5.37
CA LEU A 22 -15.38 -2.60 -5.18
C LEU A 22 -14.34 -1.76 -4.43
N PRO A 23 -13.32 -2.41 -3.82
CA PRO A 23 -12.18 -1.69 -3.23
C PRO A 23 -11.47 -0.78 -4.24
N PHE A 24 -11.30 -1.24 -5.47
CA PHE A 24 -10.82 -0.46 -6.62
C PHE A 24 -11.15 -1.18 -7.94
N SER A 25 -11.21 -0.45 -9.05
CA SER A 25 -11.47 -1.01 -10.38
C SER A 25 -10.27 -1.69 -11.02
N GLN A 26 -10.50 -2.46 -12.08
CA GLN A 26 -9.44 -3.05 -12.91
C GLN A 26 -8.51 -1.98 -13.51
N GLU A 27 -9.04 -0.82 -13.93
CA GLU A 27 -8.21 0.27 -14.45
C GLU A 27 -7.23 0.79 -13.39
N ALA A 28 -7.67 0.86 -12.14
CA ALA A 28 -6.86 1.28 -11.01
C ALA A 28 -5.63 0.38 -10.79
N THR A 29 -5.72 -0.90 -11.16
CA THR A 29 -4.59 -1.84 -11.04
C THR A 29 -3.38 -1.45 -11.88
N LYS A 30 -3.56 -0.66 -12.95
CA LYS A 30 -2.46 -0.15 -13.78
C LYS A 30 -1.57 0.87 -13.05
N MET A 31 -2.09 1.51 -12.00
CA MET A 31 -1.31 2.40 -11.12
C MET A 31 -0.54 1.64 -10.04
N LEU A 32 -0.70 0.32 -9.97
CA LEU A 32 -0.04 -0.55 -9.00
C LEU A 32 0.97 -1.47 -9.70
N PRO A 33 2.06 -1.86 -9.02
CA PRO A 33 2.42 -1.45 -7.67
C PRO A 33 3.03 -0.04 -7.65
N VAL A 34 3.07 0.59 -6.46
CA VAL A 34 3.65 1.92 -6.27
C VAL A 34 5.15 1.88 -6.63
N ASP A 35 5.59 2.75 -7.53
CA ASP A 35 6.98 2.78 -7.98
C ASP A 35 7.96 3.19 -6.87
N LEU A 36 7.61 4.22 -6.10
CA LEU A 36 8.42 4.75 -5.01
C LEU A 36 7.56 5.04 -3.79
N TYR A 37 7.84 4.36 -2.69
CA TYR A 37 7.23 4.60 -1.39
C TYR A 37 8.24 5.27 -0.45
N LEU A 38 7.86 6.41 0.12
CA LEU A 38 8.66 7.17 1.09
C LEU A 38 8.01 7.03 2.47
N GLY A 39 8.77 6.66 3.50
CA GLY A 39 8.25 6.52 4.85
C GLY A 39 9.33 6.25 5.89
N GLY A 40 9.03 6.45 7.17
CA GLY A 40 10.02 6.24 8.23
C GLY A 40 10.32 4.75 8.48
N ILE A 41 11.53 4.47 8.97
CA ILE A 41 11.99 3.10 9.26
C ILE A 41 11.21 2.45 10.42
N GLU A 42 10.59 3.25 11.30
CA GLU A 42 9.73 2.81 12.39
C GLU A 42 8.57 1.91 11.93
N HIS A 43 8.20 1.98 10.64
CA HIS A 43 7.12 1.22 10.05
C HIS A 43 7.55 -0.15 9.47
N ALA A 44 8.81 -0.54 9.61
CA ALA A 44 9.39 -1.74 8.98
C ALA A 44 8.66 -3.06 9.28
N ILE A 45 8.29 -3.31 10.54
CA ILE A 45 7.79 -4.63 10.99
C ILE A 45 6.26 -4.66 11.10
N LEU A 46 5.61 -3.49 11.24
CA LEU A 46 4.16 -3.36 11.33
C LEU A 46 3.57 -3.00 9.96
N HIS A 47 3.29 -1.72 9.74
CA HIS A 47 2.65 -1.20 8.51
C HIS A 47 3.21 -1.80 7.22
N LEU A 48 4.54 -1.80 7.03
CA LEU A 48 5.13 -2.31 5.79
C LEU A 48 4.95 -3.82 5.63
N LEU A 49 4.94 -4.59 6.73
CA LEU A 49 4.65 -6.02 6.67
C LEU A 49 3.16 -6.27 6.39
N TYR A 50 2.26 -5.53 7.03
CA TYR A 50 0.82 -5.68 6.83
C TYR A 50 0.39 -5.26 5.42
N ALA A 51 0.95 -4.17 4.88
CA ALA A 51 0.71 -3.76 3.51
C ALA A 51 1.12 -4.85 2.51
N ARG A 52 2.27 -5.48 2.70
CA ARG A 52 2.71 -6.61 1.86
C ARG A 52 1.79 -7.81 1.98
N PHE A 53 1.36 -8.15 3.20
CA PHE A 53 0.42 -9.24 3.44
C PHE A 53 -0.92 -9.01 2.74
N ILE A 54 -1.55 -7.85 2.98
CA ILE A 54 -2.85 -7.51 2.39
C ILE A 54 -2.76 -7.45 0.87
N TYR A 55 -1.69 -6.88 0.31
CA TYR A 55 -1.50 -6.86 -1.13
C TYR A 55 -1.43 -8.27 -1.74
N LYS A 56 -0.67 -9.18 -1.13
CA LYS A 56 -0.59 -10.58 -1.58
C LYS A 56 -1.94 -11.29 -1.43
N PHE A 57 -2.64 -11.05 -0.32
CA PHE A 57 -3.99 -11.60 -0.10
C PHE A 57 -4.96 -11.12 -1.18
N MET A 58 -5.01 -9.81 -1.45
CA MET A 58 -5.86 -9.26 -2.51
C MET A 58 -5.48 -9.84 -3.87
N ALA A 59 -4.19 -9.88 -4.21
CA ALA A 59 -3.70 -10.46 -5.47
C ALA A 59 -4.02 -11.95 -5.60
N SER A 60 -4.19 -12.69 -4.50
CA SER A 60 -4.58 -14.11 -4.50
C SER A 60 -6.08 -14.37 -4.57
N THR A 61 -6.92 -13.33 -4.47
CA THR A 61 -8.38 -13.42 -4.47
C THR A 61 -8.98 -12.58 -5.59
N ASP A 62 -10.31 -12.63 -5.76
CA ASP A 62 -11.02 -11.81 -6.76
C ASP A 62 -11.12 -10.32 -6.37
N LEU A 63 -10.58 -9.95 -5.20
CA LEU A 63 -10.50 -8.56 -4.74
C LEU A 63 -9.49 -7.71 -5.52
N PHE A 64 -8.59 -8.34 -6.27
CA PHE A 64 -7.70 -7.67 -7.21
C PHE A 64 -8.20 -7.95 -8.63
N PRO A 65 -8.97 -7.05 -9.26
CA PRO A 65 -9.57 -7.31 -10.55
C PRO A 65 -8.48 -7.55 -11.62
N ARG A 66 -8.51 -8.72 -12.25
CA ARG A 66 -7.51 -9.13 -13.25
C ARG A 66 -8.01 -8.79 -14.66
N GLY A 67 -7.14 -8.23 -15.49
CA GLY A 67 -7.38 -8.01 -16.92
C GLY A 67 -6.92 -9.19 -17.79
N PRO A 68 -7.25 -9.19 -19.09
CA PRO A 68 -6.74 -10.18 -20.03
C PRO A 68 -5.20 -10.24 -20.07
N ASP A 69 -4.52 -9.15 -19.71
CA ASP A 69 -3.05 -9.02 -19.69
C ASP A 69 -2.44 -9.28 -18.29
N SER A 70 -3.16 -9.96 -17.38
CA SER A 70 -2.85 -10.08 -15.95
C SER A 70 -1.63 -10.96 -15.59
N GLU A 71 -0.86 -11.48 -16.54
CA GLU A 71 0.31 -12.33 -16.26
C GLU A 71 1.47 -11.58 -15.56
N THR A 72 1.38 -10.25 -15.41
CA THR A 72 2.47 -9.39 -14.87
C THR A 72 2.13 -8.66 -13.57
N ILE A 73 1.18 -9.17 -12.77
CA ILE A 73 0.90 -8.56 -11.46
C ILE A 73 2.09 -8.79 -10.52
N SER A 74 2.80 -7.72 -10.17
CA SER A 74 3.81 -7.73 -9.10
C SER A 74 3.22 -8.34 -7.83
N HIS A 75 4.00 -9.16 -7.11
CA HIS A 75 3.58 -9.72 -5.82
C HIS A 75 3.91 -8.82 -4.62
N GLU A 76 4.42 -7.61 -4.86
CA GLU A 76 4.79 -6.64 -3.82
C GLU A 76 4.15 -5.27 -4.13
N PRO A 77 3.62 -4.56 -3.11
CA PRO A 77 2.90 -3.30 -3.30
C PRO A 77 3.81 -2.11 -3.61
N PHE A 78 5.10 -2.19 -3.27
CA PHE A 78 6.07 -1.10 -3.40
C PHE A 78 7.32 -1.61 -4.14
N LYS A 79 7.63 -1.06 -5.33
CA LYS A 79 8.82 -1.46 -6.11
C LYS A 79 10.11 -0.99 -5.45
N ARG A 80 10.10 0.25 -4.92
CA ARG A 80 11.22 0.85 -4.20
C ARG A 80 10.72 1.52 -2.92
N LEU A 81 11.37 1.21 -1.81
CA LEU A 81 11.18 1.88 -0.52
C LEU A 81 12.39 2.78 -0.26
N ILE A 82 12.16 4.04 0.09
CA ILE A 82 13.20 4.92 0.63
C ILE A 82 12.76 5.36 2.02
N THR A 83 13.61 5.10 3.00
CA THR A 83 13.36 5.50 4.38
C THR A 83 14.06 6.81 4.71
N GLN A 84 13.30 7.90 4.86
CA GLN A 84 13.88 9.19 5.23
C GLN A 84 14.31 9.22 6.70
N GLY A 85 15.37 9.97 6.99
CA GLY A 85 15.79 10.25 8.36
C GLY A 85 14.82 11.16 9.10
N MET A 86 14.91 11.17 10.43
CA MET A 86 14.11 12.04 11.28
C MET A 86 14.59 13.50 11.20
N VAL A 87 13.66 14.44 11.26
CA VAL A 87 13.96 15.86 11.45
C VAL A 87 14.03 16.13 12.94
N HIS A 88 15.13 16.71 13.42
CA HIS A 88 15.34 17.01 14.84
C HIS A 88 15.08 18.49 15.14
N GLY A 89 14.54 18.77 16.33
CA GLY A 89 14.31 20.11 16.86
C GLY A 89 14.59 20.17 18.36
N LYS A 90 14.74 21.36 18.93
CA LYS A 90 14.91 21.53 20.38
C LYS A 90 13.59 21.19 21.09
N THR A 91 13.64 20.28 22.06
CA THR A 91 12.51 19.94 22.92
C THR A 91 12.84 20.38 24.34
N TYR A 92 11.93 21.10 24.98
CA TYR A 92 12.06 21.57 26.36
C TYR A 92 11.06 20.78 27.22
N SER A 93 11.47 20.46 28.45
CA SER A 93 10.61 19.87 29.48
C SER A 93 10.74 20.72 30.74
N ASP A 94 9.62 20.95 31.43
CA ASP A 94 9.57 21.69 32.70
C ASP A 94 10.30 20.95 33.84
#